data_AF-A0A5B7THL6-F1
#
_entry.id   AF-A0A5B7THL6-F1
#
_cell.length_a   1.000
_cell.length_b   1.000
_cell.length_c   1.000
_cell.angle_alpha   90.00
_cell.angle_beta   90.00
_cell.angle_gamma   90.00
#
_symmetry.space_group_name_H-M   'P 1'
#
loop_
_entity.id
_entity.type
_entity.pdbx_description
1 polymer ?
#
loop_
_entity_poly.entity_id
_entity_poly.type
_entity_poly.pdbx_seq_one_letter_code
_entity_poly.pdbx_strand_id
1 'polypeptide(L)'
;MDSSLVVLLEDIKRKIDKSAINENKKEKYKKELENLIFKYRQLGVPNNHKETYESLLKKGRELMKDANINDKGKIEYYLRYCNAALYDFNENLKPLNRIVLSYMLTCILFFALSPQYFSYILPLIMIIPIYLGLKGVRNRSFNGLLYALSCIPMALLTSVAWLWNAFLASKNFGAYIEALSKQFNKSPETARNLIIIFVAMSFILLASSLYTLIMGIKYRKMFV
;
A
#
# COMPACT_ATOMS: atom_id res chain seq x y z
N MET A 1 -29.07 -19.23 2.69
CA MET A 1 -27.94 -19.38 1.73
C MET A 1 -26.57 -19.03 2.34
N ASP A 2 -26.51 -18.51 3.58
CA ASP A 2 -25.26 -18.14 4.30
C ASP A 2 -24.34 -19.31 4.71
N SER A 3 -24.79 -20.57 4.64
CA SER A 3 -24.00 -21.68 5.19
C SER A 3 -22.85 -22.12 4.29
N SER A 4 -22.93 -21.99 2.97
CA SER A 4 -21.96 -22.67 2.08
C SER A 4 -20.53 -22.14 2.20
N LEU A 5 -20.34 -20.83 2.30
CA LEU A 5 -19.00 -20.25 2.47
C LEU A 5 -18.46 -20.52 3.87
N VAL A 6 -19.28 -20.35 4.90
CA VAL A 6 -18.90 -20.61 6.29
C VAL A 6 -18.50 -22.08 6.48
N VAL A 7 -19.30 -23.02 5.97
CA VAL A 7 -18.99 -24.46 5.99
C VAL A 7 -17.70 -24.75 5.24
N LEU A 8 -17.50 -24.15 4.06
CA LEU A 8 -16.26 -24.31 3.30
C LEU A 8 -15.03 -23.81 4.06
N LEU A 9 -15.14 -22.67 4.76
CA LEU A 9 -14.04 -22.15 5.59
C LEU A 9 -13.75 -23.05 6.80
N GLU A 10 -14.78 -23.64 7.41
CA GLU A 10 -14.63 -24.63 8.48
C GLU A 10 -13.96 -25.92 7.99
N ASP A 11 -14.31 -26.39 6.79
CA ASP A 11 -13.69 -27.57 6.19
C ASP A 11 -12.23 -27.30 5.80
N ILE A 12 -11.92 -26.11 5.27
CA ILE A 12 -10.53 -25.68 5.02
C ILE A 12 -9.74 -25.64 6.33
N LYS A 13 -10.33 -25.11 7.41
CA LYS A 13 -9.71 -25.11 8.74
C LYS A 13 -9.37 -26.55 9.17
N ARG A 14 -10.34 -27.48 9.12
CA ARG A 14 -10.12 -28.90 9.45
C ARG A 14 -9.05 -29.56 8.59
N LYS A 15 -8.97 -29.22 7.30
CA LYS A 15 -7.93 -29.73 6.39
C LYS A 15 -6.55 -29.20 6.76
N ILE A 16 -6.44 -27.94 7.19
CA ILE A 16 -5.18 -27.36 7.68
C ILE A 16 -4.68 -28.09 8.94
N ASP A 17 -5.56 -28.46 9.87
CA ASP A 17 -5.18 -29.24 11.07
C ASP A 17 -4.46 -30.54 10.70
N LYS A 18 -5.02 -31.26 9.73
CA LYS A 18 -4.53 -32.56 9.27
C LYS A 18 -3.34 -32.47 8.30
N SER A 19 -2.95 -31.26 7.88
CA SER A 19 -1.87 -31.06 6.90
C SER A 19 -0.48 -31.10 7.53
N ALA A 20 0.57 -31.36 6.74
CA ALA A 20 1.97 -31.35 7.16
C ALA A 20 2.58 -29.92 7.26
N ILE A 21 1.79 -28.93 7.69
CA ILE A 21 2.25 -27.54 7.87
C ILE A 21 2.88 -27.39 9.27
N ASN A 22 3.88 -26.49 9.39
CA ASN A 22 4.42 -26.11 10.70
C ASN A 22 3.33 -25.56 11.63
N GLU A 23 3.33 -25.99 12.89
CA GLU A 23 2.30 -25.64 13.88
C GLU A 23 2.11 -24.13 14.08
N ASN A 24 3.18 -23.34 14.06
CA ASN A 24 3.11 -21.88 14.16
C ASN A 24 2.32 -21.26 12.99
N LYS A 25 2.51 -21.80 11.77
CA LYS A 25 1.78 -21.34 10.58
C LYS A 25 0.32 -21.83 10.60
N LYS A 26 0.08 -23.06 11.06
CA LYS A 26 -1.29 -23.58 11.24
C LYS A 26 -2.08 -22.70 12.19
N GLU A 27 -1.52 -22.37 13.34
CA GLU A 27 -2.20 -21.53 14.34
C GLU A 27 -2.54 -20.15 13.76
N LYS A 28 -1.61 -19.54 13.01
CA LYS A 28 -1.85 -18.27 12.32
C LYS A 28 -3.03 -18.37 11.33
N TYR A 29 -3.04 -19.40 10.47
CA TYR A 29 -4.12 -19.59 9.50
C TYR A 29 -5.46 -19.88 10.17
N LYS A 30 -5.47 -20.68 11.24
CA LYS A 30 -6.66 -20.99 12.04
C LYS A 30 -7.28 -19.73 12.64
N LYS A 31 -6.48 -18.90 13.31
CA LYS A 31 -6.94 -17.62 13.88
C LYS A 31 -7.52 -16.71 12.81
N GLU A 32 -6.91 -16.67 11.64
CA GLU A 32 -7.42 -15.87 10.52
C GLU A 32 -8.74 -16.41 9.96
N LEU A 33 -8.86 -17.73 9.79
CA LEU A 33 -10.10 -18.39 9.36
C LEU A 33 -11.23 -18.21 10.37
N GLU A 34 -10.96 -18.32 11.66
CA GLU A 34 -11.96 -18.08 12.73
C GLU A 34 -12.51 -16.66 12.66
N ASN A 35 -11.63 -15.67 12.48
CA ASN A 35 -12.04 -14.28 12.31
C ASN A 35 -12.86 -14.07 11.03
N LEU A 36 -12.47 -14.69 9.92
CA LEU A 36 -13.24 -14.65 8.67
C LEU A 36 -14.62 -15.29 8.84
N ILE A 37 -14.70 -16.48 9.45
CA ILE A 37 -15.96 -17.17 9.73
C ILE A 37 -16.88 -16.28 10.56
N PHE A 38 -16.36 -15.67 11.63
CA PHE A 38 -17.12 -14.76 12.48
C PHE A 38 -17.69 -13.58 11.66
N LYS A 39 -16.86 -12.91 10.86
CA LYS A 39 -17.28 -11.78 10.03
C LYS A 39 -18.30 -12.18 8.96
N TYR A 40 -18.09 -13.30 8.29
CA TYR A 40 -19.01 -13.79 7.25
C TYR A 40 -20.35 -14.24 7.83
N ARG A 41 -20.40 -14.77 9.06
CA ARG A 41 -21.67 -15.08 9.73
C ARG A 41 -22.49 -13.83 10.07
N GLN A 42 -21.82 -12.70 10.31
CA GLN A 42 -22.48 -11.42 10.58
C GLN A 42 -22.92 -10.70 9.30
N LEU A 43 -22.28 -11.01 8.18
CA LEU A 43 -22.60 -10.45 6.87
C LEU A 43 -23.69 -11.29 6.21
N GLY A 44 -24.93 -10.80 6.17
CA GLY A 44 -25.93 -11.33 5.24
C GLY A 44 -25.45 -11.04 3.81
N VAL A 45 -25.31 -12.08 2.96
CA VAL A 45 -24.77 -11.92 1.60
C VAL A 45 -25.60 -10.89 0.81
N PRO A 46 -25.02 -9.74 0.44
CA PRO A 46 -25.73 -8.78 -0.41
C PRO A 46 -25.88 -9.38 -1.80
N ASN A 47 -27.11 -9.40 -2.34
CA ASN A 47 -27.41 -9.87 -3.71
C ASN A 47 -26.53 -9.20 -4.77
N ASN A 48 -26.01 -8.00 -4.48
CA ASN A 48 -25.19 -7.17 -5.36
C ASN A 48 -23.76 -7.69 -5.58
N HIS A 49 -23.31 -8.73 -4.85
CA HIS A 49 -21.95 -9.27 -4.96
C HIS A 49 -21.89 -10.78 -5.23
N LYS A 50 -22.90 -11.32 -5.92
CA LYS A 50 -23.01 -12.74 -6.22
C LYS A 50 -21.78 -13.31 -6.95
N GLU A 51 -21.22 -12.58 -7.92
CA GLU A 51 -20.02 -13.02 -8.66
C GLU A 51 -18.80 -13.19 -7.74
N THR A 52 -18.57 -12.22 -6.85
CA THR A 52 -17.48 -12.28 -5.86
C THR A 52 -17.67 -13.46 -4.90
N TYR A 53 -18.92 -13.70 -4.46
CA TYR A 53 -19.26 -14.84 -3.61
C TYR A 53 -19.04 -16.18 -4.31
N GLU A 54 -19.45 -16.32 -5.57
CA GLU A 54 -19.22 -17.54 -6.35
C GLU A 54 -17.73 -17.78 -6.63
N SER A 55 -16.97 -16.72 -6.90
CA SER A 55 -15.51 -16.79 -7.05
C SER A 55 -14.83 -17.28 -5.76
N LEU A 56 -15.27 -16.81 -4.58
CA LEU A 56 -14.79 -17.31 -3.29
C LEU A 56 -15.03 -18.82 -3.14
N LEU A 57 -16.25 -19.28 -3.41
CA LEU A 57 -16.59 -20.69 -3.32
C LEU A 57 -15.79 -21.55 -4.32
N LYS A 58 -15.60 -21.05 -5.55
CA LYS A 58 -14.81 -21.74 -6.57
C LYS A 58 -13.35 -21.91 -6.11
N LYS A 59 -12.68 -20.82 -5.71
CA LYS A 59 -11.29 -20.84 -5.24
C LYS A 59 -11.10 -21.70 -3.99
N GLY A 60 -12.04 -21.64 -3.04
CA GLY A 60 -11.98 -22.46 -1.82
C GLY A 60 -12.17 -23.95 -2.13
N ARG A 61 -13.05 -24.30 -3.07
CA ARG A 61 -13.20 -25.69 -3.54
C ARG A 61 -11.96 -26.20 -4.29
N GLU A 62 -11.33 -25.36 -5.10
CA GLU A 62 -10.05 -25.68 -5.75
C GLU A 62 -8.96 -25.97 -4.69
N LEU A 63 -8.85 -25.14 -3.65
CA LEU A 63 -7.94 -25.36 -2.52
C LEU A 63 -8.25 -26.67 -1.77
N MET A 64 -9.52 -27.04 -1.64
CA MET A 64 -9.93 -28.31 -1.02
C MET A 64 -9.60 -29.54 -1.87
N LYS A 65 -9.53 -29.41 -3.20
CA LYS A 65 -9.13 -30.51 -4.10
C LYS A 65 -7.63 -30.76 -4.13
N ASP A 66 -6.82 -29.75 -3.85
CA ASP A 66 -5.36 -29.90 -3.86
C ASP A 66 -4.85 -30.90 -2.81
N ALA A 67 -4.05 -31.87 -3.24
CA ALA A 67 -3.46 -32.87 -2.34
C ALA A 67 -2.51 -32.22 -1.31
N ASN A 68 -1.74 -31.21 -1.73
CA ASN A 68 -0.91 -30.40 -0.84
C ASN A 68 -1.47 -28.98 -0.75
N ILE A 69 -2.23 -28.73 0.32
CA ILE A 69 -2.87 -27.43 0.57
C ILE A 69 -1.85 -26.30 0.81
N ASN A 70 -0.63 -26.62 1.24
CA ASN A 70 0.41 -25.62 1.51
C ASN A 70 1.30 -25.31 0.29
N ASP A 71 1.03 -25.92 -0.86
CA ASP A 71 1.81 -25.68 -2.06
C ASP A 71 1.76 -24.19 -2.45
N LYS A 72 2.93 -23.60 -2.71
CA LYS A 72 3.12 -22.23 -3.25
C LYS A 72 2.30 -21.12 -2.56
N GLY A 73 2.00 -21.25 -1.26
CA GLY A 73 1.26 -20.21 -0.52
C GLY A 73 -0.21 -20.07 -0.91
N LYS A 74 -0.83 -21.11 -1.49
CA LYS A 74 -2.25 -21.11 -1.90
C LYS A 74 -3.22 -20.75 -0.77
N ILE A 75 -2.95 -21.20 0.46
CA ILE A 75 -3.73 -20.80 1.65
C ILE A 75 -3.67 -19.29 1.85
N GLU A 76 -2.47 -18.70 1.84
CA GLU A 76 -2.31 -17.26 2.04
C GLU A 76 -3.02 -16.46 0.94
N TYR A 77 -2.91 -16.89 -0.31
CA TYR A 77 -3.62 -16.29 -1.43
C TYR A 77 -5.15 -16.36 -1.24
N TYR A 78 -5.68 -17.52 -0.85
CA TYR A 78 -7.11 -17.67 -0.57
C TYR A 78 -7.58 -16.80 0.61
N LEU A 79 -6.81 -16.76 1.70
CA LEU A 79 -7.11 -15.89 2.85
C LEU A 79 -7.10 -14.41 2.46
N ARG A 80 -6.15 -13.95 1.62
CA ARG A 80 -6.17 -12.58 1.09
C ARG A 80 -7.42 -12.30 0.27
N TYR A 81 -7.80 -13.23 -0.61
CA TYR A 81 -9.03 -13.11 -1.40
C TYR A 81 -10.27 -13.00 -0.51
N CYS A 82 -10.37 -13.84 0.52
CA CYS A 82 -11.44 -13.77 1.52
C CYS A 82 -11.44 -12.45 2.30
N ASN A 83 -10.28 -11.94 2.71
CA ASN A 83 -10.23 -10.65 3.41
C ASN A 83 -10.60 -9.48 2.47
N ALA A 84 -10.16 -9.52 1.22
CA ALA A 84 -10.46 -8.49 0.23
C ALA A 84 -11.97 -8.43 -0.07
N ALA A 85 -12.63 -9.58 -0.22
CA ALA A 85 -14.07 -9.66 -0.46
C ALA A 85 -14.91 -9.07 0.70
N LEU A 86 -14.42 -9.12 1.94
CA LEU A 86 -15.11 -8.44 3.05
C LEU A 86 -15.22 -6.93 2.83
N TYR A 87 -14.24 -6.29 2.19
CA TYR A 87 -14.32 -4.85 1.89
C TYR A 87 -15.34 -4.56 0.79
N ASP A 88 -15.48 -5.49 -0.15
CA ASP A 88 -16.49 -5.39 -1.22
C ASP A 88 -17.89 -5.53 -0.64
N PHE A 89 -18.13 -6.57 0.18
CA PHE A 89 -19.44 -6.82 0.78
C PHE A 89 -19.89 -5.74 1.77
N ASN A 90 -18.95 -5.01 2.39
CA ASN A 90 -19.24 -3.88 3.27
C ASN A 90 -19.28 -2.52 2.53
N GLU A 91 -19.15 -2.51 1.19
CA GLU A 91 -19.05 -1.31 0.36
C GLU A 91 -17.97 -0.31 0.83
N ASN A 92 -16.95 -0.79 1.53
CA ASN A 92 -15.97 0.03 2.21
C ASN A 92 -14.71 0.23 1.35
N LEU A 93 -14.89 0.85 0.18
CA LEU A 93 -13.80 1.12 -0.76
C LEU A 93 -13.14 2.49 -0.58
N LYS A 94 -13.68 3.35 0.31
CA LYS A 94 -13.11 4.68 0.61
C LYS A 94 -11.61 4.63 0.98
N PRO A 95 -11.11 3.66 1.78
CA PRO A 95 -9.69 3.56 2.09
C PRO A 95 -8.80 3.36 0.86
N LEU A 96 -9.27 2.64 -0.16
CA LEU A 96 -8.52 2.43 -1.40
C LEU A 96 -8.25 3.75 -2.12
N ASN A 97 -9.29 4.55 -2.32
CA ASN A 97 -9.15 5.85 -2.98
C ASN A 97 -8.19 6.78 -2.21
N ARG A 98 -8.24 6.73 -0.87
CA ARG A 98 -7.31 7.50 -0.03
C ARG A 98 -5.85 7.06 -0.24
N ILE A 99 -5.59 5.75 -0.30
CA ILE A 99 -4.24 5.22 -0.57
C ILE A 99 -3.77 5.61 -1.97
N VAL A 100 -4.63 5.46 -2.99
CA VAL A 100 -4.28 5.84 -4.37
C VAL A 100 -3.94 7.32 -4.46
N LEU A 101 -4.78 8.19 -3.90
CA LEU A 101 -4.57 9.64 -3.95
C LEU A 101 -3.32 10.06 -3.17
N SER A 102 -3.12 9.54 -1.96
CA SER A 102 -1.95 9.89 -1.14
C SER A 102 -0.65 9.37 -1.76
N TYR A 103 -0.67 8.18 -2.35
CA TYR A 103 0.48 7.63 -3.06
C TYR A 103 0.80 8.46 -4.31
N MET A 104 -0.21 8.81 -5.10
CA MET A 104 -0.04 9.65 -6.29
C MET A 104 0.56 11.02 -5.94
N LEU A 105 0.03 11.69 -4.90
CA LEU A 105 0.58 12.94 -4.38
C LEU A 105 2.05 12.77 -3.96
N THR A 106 2.35 11.70 -3.23
CA THR A 106 3.72 11.35 -2.82
C THR A 106 4.66 11.20 -4.01
N CYS A 107 4.23 10.50 -5.06
CA CYS A 107 5.02 10.32 -6.28
C CYS A 107 5.26 11.65 -7.01
N ILE A 108 4.23 12.48 -7.20
CA ILE A 108 4.35 13.78 -7.86
C ILE A 108 5.36 14.67 -7.13
N LEU A 109 5.23 14.76 -5.80
CA LEU A 109 6.14 15.56 -4.98
C LEU A 109 7.55 14.98 -4.95
N PHE A 110 7.70 13.65 -4.93
CA PHE A 110 9.00 13.00 -5.06
C PHE A 110 9.69 13.37 -6.37
N PHE A 111 8.99 13.27 -7.51
CA PHE A 111 9.54 13.66 -8.82
C PHE A 111 9.97 15.13 -8.86
N ALA A 112 9.18 16.02 -8.26
CA ALA A 112 9.47 17.44 -8.23
C ALA A 112 10.70 17.78 -7.35
N LEU A 113 10.85 17.10 -6.21
CA LEU A 113 11.80 17.49 -5.16
C LEU A 113 13.11 16.69 -5.16
N SER A 114 13.11 15.44 -5.64
CA SER A 114 14.29 14.57 -5.57
C SER A 114 15.50 15.05 -6.38
N PRO A 115 15.36 15.69 -7.57
CA PRO A 115 16.52 16.03 -8.40
C PRO A 115 17.57 16.91 -7.72
N GLN A 116 17.15 17.82 -6.83
CA GLN A 116 18.03 18.79 -6.18
C GLN A 116 19.12 18.13 -5.33
N TYR A 117 18.80 17.03 -4.64
CA TYR A 117 19.72 16.36 -3.71
C TYR A 117 20.20 15.00 -4.17
N PHE A 118 19.49 14.37 -5.11
CA PHE A 118 19.76 12.99 -5.53
C PHE A 118 19.95 12.83 -7.04
N SER A 119 20.15 13.93 -7.77
CA SER A 119 20.24 13.97 -9.23
C SER A 119 18.92 13.61 -9.94
N TYR A 120 18.82 14.01 -11.21
CA TYR A 120 17.70 13.67 -12.09
C TYR A 120 17.62 12.16 -12.39
N ILE A 121 18.70 11.41 -12.18
CA ILE A 121 18.75 9.96 -12.44
C ILE A 121 17.85 9.18 -11.47
N LEU A 122 17.83 9.54 -10.18
CA LEU A 122 17.05 8.83 -9.17
C LEU A 122 15.55 8.76 -9.52
N PRO A 123 14.84 9.88 -9.77
CA PRO A 123 13.41 9.80 -10.10
C PRO A 123 13.17 9.01 -11.40
N LEU A 124 14.07 9.08 -12.38
CA LEU A 124 13.97 8.31 -13.62
C LEU A 124 13.99 6.80 -13.38
N ILE A 125 14.93 6.31 -12.56
CA ILE A 125 15.00 4.88 -12.20
C ILE A 125 13.73 4.45 -11.45
N MET A 126 13.17 5.34 -10.63
CA MET A 126 11.97 5.06 -9.84
C MET A 126 10.67 5.10 -10.63
N ILE A 127 10.66 5.51 -11.91
CA ILE A 127 9.44 5.54 -12.75
C ILE A 127 8.79 4.16 -12.82
N ILE A 128 9.56 3.10 -13.07
CA ILE A 128 9.03 1.74 -13.22
C ILE A 128 8.36 1.24 -11.94
N PRO A 129 9.03 1.22 -10.77
CA PRO A 129 8.39 0.77 -9.53
C PRO A 129 7.22 1.69 -9.13
N ILE A 130 7.28 2.99 -9.40
CA ILE A 130 6.16 3.90 -9.14
C ILE A 130 4.94 3.57 -10.00
N TYR A 131 5.14 3.33 -11.29
CA TYR A 131 4.06 2.96 -12.21
C TYR A 131 3.43 1.62 -11.82
N LEU A 132 4.25 0.61 -11.52
CA LEU A 132 3.78 -0.69 -11.03
C LEU A 132 3.02 -0.55 -9.71
N GLY A 133 3.50 0.30 -8.80
CA GLY A 133 2.84 0.64 -7.55
C GLY A 133 1.46 1.26 -7.79
N LEU A 134 1.37 2.29 -8.65
CA LEU A 134 0.12 3.01 -8.89
C LEU A 134 -0.92 2.12 -9.58
N LYS A 135 -0.52 1.43 -10.66
CA LYS A 135 -1.37 0.48 -11.37
C LYS A 135 -1.85 -0.63 -10.44
N GLY A 136 -0.92 -1.18 -9.64
CA GLY A 136 -1.20 -2.29 -8.76
C GLY A 136 -2.10 -1.90 -7.57
N VAL A 137 -1.88 -0.74 -6.95
CA VAL A 137 -2.76 -0.24 -5.88
C VAL A 137 -4.17 0.01 -6.42
N ARG A 138 -4.30 0.66 -7.59
CA ARG A 138 -5.61 0.91 -8.23
C ARG A 138 -6.37 -0.38 -8.52
N ASN A 139 -5.65 -1.43 -8.92
CA ASN A 139 -6.21 -2.74 -9.20
C ASN A 139 -6.29 -3.67 -7.96
N ARG A 140 -6.01 -3.16 -6.75
CA ARG A 140 -5.97 -3.91 -5.50
C ARG A 140 -5.05 -5.14 -5.52
N SER A 141 -3.96 -5.09 -6.28
CA SER A 141 -2.93 -6.12 -6.26
C SER A 141 -2.02 -5.95 -5.05
N PHE A 142 -1.76 -7.03 -4.32
CA PHE A 142 -0.85 -7.06 -3.20
C PHE A 142 0.58 -6.72 -3.62
N ASN A 143 1.05 -7.26 -4.75
CA ASN A 143 2.36 -6.90 -5.30
C ASN A 143 2.41 -5.41 -5.67
N GLY A 144 1.31 -4.88 -6.18
CA GLY A 144 1.11 -3.45 -6.39
C GLY A 144 1.33 -2.63 -5.13
N LEU A 145 0.69 -3.01 -4.02
CA LEU A 145 0.89 -2.38 -2.74
C LEU A 145 2.36 -2.48 -2.28
N LEU A 146 3.03 -3.62 -2.47
CA LEU A 146 4.44 -3.76 -2.12
C LEU A 146 5.35 -2.81 -2.92
N TYR A 147 5.13 -2.69 -4.24
CA TYR A 147 5.87 -1.71 -5.05
C TYR A 147 5.60 -0.27 -4.61
N ALA A 148 4.34 0.05 -4.24
CA ALA A 148 4.02 1.36 -3.72
C ALA A 148 4.76 1.64 -2.40
N LEU A 149 4.72 0.70 -1.46
CA LEU A 149 5.38 0.81 -0.16
C LEU A 149 6.91 0.83 -0.27
N SER A 150 7.52 0.14 -1.25
CA SER A 150 8.97 0.16 -1.46
C SER A 150 9.48 1.51 -1.99
N CYS A 151 8.62 2.32 -2.60
CA CYS A 151 8.98 3.67 -3.04
C CYS A 151 8.98 4.71 -1.89
N ILE A 152 8.22 4.45 -0.82
CA ILE A 152 8.04 5.40 0.29
C ILE A 152 9.35 5.79 1.00
N PRO A 153 10.31 4.88 1.26
CA PRO A 153 11.59 5.25 1.86
C PRO A 153 12.33 6.36 1.10
N MET A 154 12.31 6.36 -0.23
CA MET A 154 12.96 7.42 -1.01
C MET A 154 12.21 8.74 -0.99
N ALA A 155 10.88 8.70 -0.95
CA ALA A 155 10.06 9.88 -0.74
C ALA A 155 10.33 10.52 0.63
N LEU A 156 10.42 9.69 1.69
CA LEU A 156 10.78 10.14 3.03
C LEU A 156 12.18 10.73 3.06
N LEU A 157 13.18 10.05 2.50
CA LEU A 157 14.55 10.55 2.44
C LEU A 157 14.63 11.90 1.71
N THR A 158 13.89 12.05 0.60
CA THR A 158 13.79 13.30 -0.15
C THR A 158 13.20 14.42 0.70
N SER A 159 12.10 14.16 1.41
CA SER A 159 11.49 15.15 2.29
C SER A 159 12.41 15.58 3.44
N VAL A 160 13.08 14.62 4.08
CA VAL A 160 14.01 14.88 5.19
C VAL A 160 15.22 15.67 4.70
N ALA A 161 15.77 15.35 3.51
CA ALA A 161 16.88 16.11 2.94
C ALA A 161 16.52 17.59 2.71
N TRP A 162 15.33 17.87 2.16
CA TRP A 162 14.83 19.24 2.00
C TRP A 162 14.67 19.97 3.33
N LEU A 163 14.00 19.33 4.29
CA LEU A 163 13.73 19.93 5.61
C LEU A 163 15.02 20.16 6.42
N TRP A 164 15.96 19.22 6.36
CA TRP A 164 17.25 19.34 7.01
C TRP A 164 18.09 20.47 6.42
N ASN A 165 18.14 20.58 5.09
CA ASN A 165 18.82 21.68 4.44
C ASN A 165 18.17 23.04 4.74
N ALA A 166 16.83 23.09 4.81
CA ALA A 166 16.11 24.30 5.20
C ALA A 166 16.45 24.73 6.64
N PHE A 167 16.55 23.77 7.57
CA PHE A 167 16.98 24.02 8.94
C PHE A 167 18.42 24.51 9.05
N LEU A 168 19.33 23.97 8.22
CA LEU A 168 20.71 24.47 8.16
C LEU A 168 20.76 25.88 7.54
N ALA A 169 20.02 26.10 6.47
CA ALA A 169 19.94 27.39 5.77
C ALA A 169 19.32 28.49 6.63
N SER A 170 18.42 28.17 7.57
CA SER A 170 17.81 29.18 8.45
C SER A 170 18.82 29.90 9.35
N LYS A 171 20.00 29.30 9.60
CA LYS A 171 21.09 29.92 10.38
C LYS A 171 21.78 31.06 9.63
N ASN A 172 21.81 31.03 8.30
CA ASN A 172 22.37 32.09 7.47
C ASN A 172 21.62 32.17 6.13
N PHE A 173 20.34 32.55 6.22
CA PHE A 173 19.42 32.46 5.09
C PHE A 173 19.82 33.38 3.94
N GLY A 174 20.32 34.58 4.23
CA GLY A 174 20.78 35.54 3.19
C GLY A 174 21.89 34.97 2.32
N ALA A 175 22.95 34.43 2.93
CA ALA A 175 24.06 33.82 2.20
C ALA A 175 23.62 32.60 1.36
N TYR A 176 22.66 31.82 1.88
CA TYR A 176 22.10 30.67 1.15
C TYR A 176 21.30 31.11 -0.09
N ILE A 177 20.47 32.16 0.03
CA ILE A 177 19.75 32.74 -1.12
C ILE A 177 20.71 33.26 -2.18
N GLU A 178 21.76 33.97 -1.76
CA GLU A 178 22.76 34.51 -2.69
C GLU A 178 23.52 33.41 -3.45
N ALA A 179 23.89 32.34 -2.75
CA ALA A 179 24.55 31.18 -3.37
C ALA A 179 23.64 30.52 -4.44
N LEU A 180 22.36 30.33 -4.12
CA LEU A 180 21.39 29.75 -5.06
C LEU A 180 21.04 30.68 -6.22
N SER A 181 20.91 31.99 -5.94
CA SER A 181 20.71 33.02 -6.97
C SER A 181 21.82 32.98 -8.02
N LYS A 182 23.08 32.86 -7.58
CA LYS A 182 24.24 32.72 -8.46
C LYS A 182 24.25 31.38 -9.19
N GLN A 183 23.96 30.28 -8.51
CA GLN A 183 23.97 28.93 -9.10
C GLN A 183 22.93 28.78 -10.23
N PHE A 184 21.72 29.29 -10.02
CA PHE A 184 20.61 29.14 -10.97
C PHE A 184 20.45 30.34 -11.91
N ASN A 185 21.32 31.35 -11.79
CA ASN A 185 21.24 32.63 -12.51
C ASN A 185 19.84 33.25 -12.43
N LYS A 186 19.29 33.31 -11.22
CA LYS A 186 17.96 33.87 -10.91
C LYS A 186 18.08 35.00 -9.93
N SER A 187 17.08 35.90 -9.91
CA SER A 187 17.04 36.97 -8.92
C SER A 187 16.97 36.39 -7.49
N PRO A 188 17.54 37.07 -6.48
CA PRO A 188 17.45 36.66 -5.08
C PRO A 188 16.01 36.46 -4.59
N GLU A 189 15.09 37.31 -5.04
CA GLU A 189 13.66 37.21 -4.70
C GLU A 189 13.02 35.94 -5.29
N THR A 190 13.31 35.62 -6.55
CA THR A 190 12.80 34.39 -7.18
C THR A 190 13.36 33.15 -6.48
N ALA A 191 14.66 33.15 -6.16
CA ALA A 191 15.30 32.05 -5.44
C ALA A 191 14.66 31.83 -4.05
N ARG A 192 14.44 32.92 -3.31
CA ARG A 192 13.77 32.90 -1.99
C ARG A 192 12.38 32.28 -2.06
N ASN A 193 11.53 32.76 -2.97
CA ASN A 193 10.16 32.27 -3.09
C ASN A 193 10.12 30.78 -3.47
N LEU A 194 11.01 30.36 -4.36
CA LEU A 194 11.09 28.98 -4.83
C LEU A 194 11.51 28.02 -3.70
N ILE A 195 12.47 28.42 -2.86
CA ILE A 195 12.87 27.63 -1.69
C ILE A 195 11.71 27.52 -0.70
N ILE A 196 10.98 28.61 -0.41
CA ILE A 196 9.83 28.56 0.50
C ILE A 196 8.78 27.58 -0.02
N ILE A 197 8.49 27.59 -1.31
CA ILE A 197 7.56 26.65 -1.96
C ILE A 197 8.08 25.21 -1.81
N PHE A 198 9.35 24.95 -2.11
CA PHE A 198 9.92 23.60 -2.01
C PHE A 198 9.98 23.07 -0.57
N VAL A 199 10.25 23.94 0.40
CA VAL A 199 10.17 23.59 1.83
C VAL A 199 8.73 23.24 2.21
N ALA A 200 7.74 24.04 1.82
CA ALA A 200 6.33 23.72 2.05
C ALA A 200 5.92 22.39 1.39
N MET A 201 6.33 22.16 0.13
CA MET A 201 6.10 20.89 -0.58
C MET A 201 6.77 19.70 0.12
N SER A 202 7.94 19.89 0.74
CA SER A 202 8.63 18.82 1.47
C SER A 202 7.90 18.39 2.74
N PHE A 203 7.24 19.32 3.45
CA PHE A 203 6.34 18.97 4.55
C PHE A 203 5.14 18.15 4.06
N ILE A 204 4.56 18.53 2.93
CA ILE A 204 3.45 17.78 2.32
C ILE A 204 3.93 16.40 1.88
N LEU A 205 5.12 16.29 1.28
CA LEU A 205 5.72 15.01 0.89
C LEU A 205 5.93 14.10 2.10
N LEU A 206 6.44 14.63 3.21
CA LEU A 206 6.63 13.87 4.45
C LEU A 206 5.28 13.35 4.96
N ALA A 207 4.28 14.23 5.08
CA ALA A 207 2.96 13.88 5.57
C ALA A 207 2.25 12.86 4.66
N SER A 208 2.29 13.06 3.34
CA SER A 208 1.67 12.15 2.37
C SER A 208 2.36 10.79 2.34
N SER A 209 3.69 10.75 2.49
CA SER A 209 4.48 9.52 2.55
C SER A 209 4.12 8.69 3.79
N LEU A 210 4.10 9.33 4.97
CA LEU A 210 3.71 8.68 6.23
C LEU A 210 2.26 8.21 6.18
N TYR A 211 1.35 9.04 5.68
CA TYR A 211 -0.05 8.68 5.52
C TYR A 211 -0.22 7.47 4.61
N THR A 212 0.47 7.44 3.47
CA THR A 212 0.44 6.31 2.52
C THR A 212 0.97 5.04 3.16
N LEU A 213 2.07 5.12 3.92
CA LEU A 213 2.64 3.98 4.65
C LEU A 213 1.65 3.43 5.68
N ILE A 214 1.09 4.30 6.52
CA ILE A 214 0.15 3.92 7.58
C ILE A 214 -1.11 3.29 6.97
N MET A 215 -1.71 3.94 5.97
CA MET A 215 -2.92 3.45 5.32
C MET A 215 -2.66 2.15 4.55
N GLY A 216 -1.54 2.06 3.84
CA GLY A 216 -1.15 0.86 3.11
C GLY A 216 -0.96 -0.35 4.02
N ILE A 217 -0.31 -0.17 5.18
CA ILE A 217 -0.14 -1.25 6.17
C ILE A 217 -1.48 -1.60 6.82
N LYS A 218 -2.24 -0.59 7.26
CA LYS A 218 -3.52 -0.78 7.97
C LYS A 218 -4.55 -1.50 7.11
N TYR A 219 -4.65 -1.15 5.83
CA TYR A 219 -5.63 -1.69 4.89
C TYR A 219 -5.03 -2.71 3.91
N ARG A 220 -3.86 -3.28 4.20
CA ARG A 220 -3.19 -4.29 3.34
C ARG A 220 -4.07 -5.48 2.99
N LYS A 221 -5.03 -5.82 3.87
CA LYS A 221 -5.99 -6.92 3.71
C LYS A 221 -7.02 -6.69 2.61
N MET A 222 -7.10 -5.48 2.08
CA MET A 222 -7.94 -5.12 0.95
C MET A 222 -7.35 -5.57 -0.41
N PHE A 223 -6.06 -5.93 -0.41
CA PHE A 223 -5.28 -6.26 -1.61
C PHE A 223 -5.07 -7.78 -1.74
N VAL A 224 -5.14 -8.28 -2.97
CA VAL A 224 -5.03 -9.70 -3.34
C VAL A 224 -3.68 -9.98 -3.99
#